data_AF-A0A522C1T3-F1
#
_entry.id   AF-A0A522C1T3-F1
#
_cell.length_a   1.000
_cell.length_b   1.000
_cell.length_c   1.000
_cell.angle_alpha   90.00
_cell.angle_beta   90.00
_cell.angle_gamma   90.00
#
_symmetry.space_group_name_H-M   'P 1'
#
loop_
_entity.id
_entity.type
_entity.pdbx_description
1 polymer ?
#
loop_
_entity_poly.entity_id
_entity_poly.type
_entity_poly.pdbx_seq_one_letter_code
_entity_poly.pdbx_strand_id
1 'polypeptide(L)'
;MNPRLRRERLALAAAAALLAPAAMAQSATVDAARYVQCQIAARQATLRGVQERGELTARQAASDQLRASDERARSAVDAAFAGCGHTASALGAYAHRHAAEIEAWLQAHPEQRQALDGLRAQIETQASQVRPATSTVN
;
A
#
# COMPACT_ATOMS: atom_id res chain seq x y z
N MET A 1 -61.59 2.06 8.77
CA MET A 1 -60.58 3.13 8.90
C MET A 1 -60.39 3.39 10.38
N ASN A 2 -59.32 2.85 11.01
CA ASN A 2 -59.12 2.91 12.46
C ASN A 2 -57.92 3.82 12.82
N PRO A 3 -58.14 4.96 13.50
CA PRO A 3 -57.11 5.97 13.77
C PRO A 3 -56.16 5.64 14.95
N ARG A 4 -56.15 4.40 15.45
CA ARG A 4 -55.40 4.01 16.66
C ARG A 4 -53.98 3.48 16.43
N LEU A 5 -53.52 3.35 15.17
CA LEU A 5 -52.20 2.75 14.85
C LEU A 5 -51.08 3.78 14.59
N ARG A 6 -51.30 5.08 14.85
CA ARG A 6 -50.35 6.15 14.47
C ARG A 6 -49.53 6.77 15.62
N ARG A 7 -49.66 6.29 16.87
CA ARG A 7 -49.04 6.96 18.03
C ARG A 7 -47.93 6.20 18.76
N GLU A 8 -47.58 4.98 18.33
CA GLU A 8 -46.56 4.17 19.03
C GLU A 8 -45.21 4.07 18.30
N ARG A 9 -45.01 4.81 17.20
CA ARG A 9 -43.78 4.76 16.38
C ARG A 9 -42.83 5.94 16.57
N LEU A 10 -42.96 6.69 17.68
CA LEU A 10 -42.20 7.90 17.97
C LEU A 10 -41.70 7.91 19.42
N ALA A 11 -41.02 6.85 19.86
CA ALA A 11 -40.36 6.86 21.17
C ALA A 11 -39.15 5.92 21.32
N LEU A 12 -38.58 5.38 20.24
CA LEU A 12 -37.42 4.49 20.32
C LEU A 12 -36.41 4.77 19.20
N ALA A 13 -35.95 6.03 19.10
CA ALA A 13 -34.94 6.44 18.13
C ALA A 13 -33.80 7.27 18.76
N ALA A 14 -33.55 7.14 20.06
CA ALA A 14 -32.64 8.04 20.79
C ALA A 14 -31.63 7.35 21.74
N ALA A 15 -31.31 6.06 21.56
CA ALA A 15 -30.40 5.35 22.47
C ALA A 15 -29.38 4.40 21.81
N ALA A 16 -29.09 4.59 20.52
CA ALA A 16 -28.08 3.76 19.81
C ALA A 16 -26.86 4.57 19.32
N ALA A 17 -26.62 5.77 19.88
CA ALA A 17 -25.52 6.66 19.46
C ALA A 17 -24.30 6.66 20.42
N LEU A 18 -24.21 5.73 21.36
CA LEU A 18 -23.19 5.76 22.44
C LEU A 18 -22.20 4.57 22.44
N LEU A 19 -22.08 3.83 21.34
CA LEU A 19 -21.00 2.87 21.16
C LEU A 19 -20.25 3.18 19.87
N ALA A 20 -19.70 4.39 19.78
CA ALA A 20 -18.49 4.57 19.00
C ALA A 20 -17.36 3.92 19.81
N PRO A 21 -16.77 2.79 19.37
CA PRO A 21 -15.45 2.46 19.87
C PRO A 21 -14.56 3.61 19.39
N ALA A 22 -14.18 4.48 20.33
CA ALA A 22 -12.95 5.24 20.21
C ALA A 22 -11.84 4.18 20.11
N ALA A 23 -11.62 3.69 18.89
CA ALA A 23 -10.39 3.04 18.53
C ALA A 23 -9.34 4.12 18.79
N MET A 24 -8.75 4.05 19.98
CA MET A 24 -7.56 4.80 20.29
C MET A 24 -6.58 4.43 19.19
N ALA A 25 -6.44 5.33 18.22
CA ALA A 25 -5.32 5.34 17.32
C ALA A 25 -4.10 5.57 18.22
N GLN A 26 -3.59 4.48 18.80
CA GLN A 26 -2.22 4.43 19.28
C GLN A 26 -1.43 4.89 18.06
N SER A 27 -0.86 6.10 18.16
CA SER A 27 0.06 6.58 17.15
C SER A 27 1.17 5.54 17.12
N ALA A 28 1.09 4.61 16.18
CA ALA A 28 2.11 3.59 16.01
C ALA A 28 3.39 4.37 15.74
N THR A 29 4.26 4.43 16.73
CA THR A 29 5.56 5.06 16.57
C THR A 29 6.31 4.18 15.57
N VAL A 30 6.78 4.79 14.47
CA VAL A 30 7.60 4.06 13.50
C VAL A 30 8.94 3.77 14.16
N ASP A 31 9.26 2.50 14.29
CA ASP A 31 10.61 2.02 14.56
C ASP A 31 11.19 1.38 13.29
N ALA A 32 12.48 1.01 13.33
CA ALA A 32 13.17 0.40 12.20
C ALA A 32 12.48 -0.90 11.72
N ALA A 33 12.00 -1.73 12.66
CA ALA A 33 11.32 -2.99 12.34
C ALA A 33 10.02 -2.74 11.55
N ARG A 34 9.18 -1.83 12.05
CA ARG A 34 7.93 -1.44 11.42
C ARG A 34 8.19 -0.80 10.06
N TYR A 35 9.16 0.10 9.97
CA TYR A 35 9.56 0.70 8.70
C TYR A 35 9.92 -0.38 7.66
N VAL A 36 10.76 -1.36 8.02
CA VAL A 36 11.18 -2.42 7.10
C VAL A 36 9.99 -3.28 6.67
N GLN A 37 9.10 -3.66 7.60
CA GLN A 37 7.88 -4.41 7.26
C GLN A 37 7.02 -3.65 6.22
N CYS A 38 6.82 -2.35 6.41
CA CYS A 38 6.06 -1.52 5.48
C CYS A 38 6.72 -1.44 4.10
N GLN A 39 8.05 -1.33 4.08
CA GLN A 39 8.84 -1.27 2.87
C GLN A 39 8.81 -2.58 2.08
N ILE A 40 8.75 -3.74 2.75
CA ILE A 40 8.55 -5.04 2.12
C ILE A 40 7.16 -5.12 1.49
N ALA A 41 6.11 -4.78 2.24
CA ALA A 41 4.73 -4.83 1.75
C ALA A 41 4.51 -3.91 0.53
N ALA A 42 5.05 -2.68 0.59
CA ALA A 42 4.98 -1.74 -0.52
C ALA A 42 5.71 -2.26 -1.76
N ARG A 43 6.93 -2.82 -1.61
CA ARG A 43 7.69 -3.41 -2.72
C ARG A 43 7.01 -4.64 -3.32
N GLN A 44 6.37 -5.48 -2.51
CA GLN A 44 5.56 -6.60 -3.01
C GLN A 44 4.37 -6.09 -3.85
N ALA A 45 3.69 -5.03 -3.41
CA ALA A 45 2.63 -4.40 -4.20
C ALA A 45 3.18 -3.82 -5.51
N THR A 46 4.35 -3.16 -5.48
CA THR A 46 5.04 -2.68 -6.69
C THR A 46 5.37 -3.82 -7.65
N LEU A 47 5.97 -4.91 -7.16
CA LEU A 47 6.32 -6.06 -7.99
C LEU A 47 5.10 -6.64 -8.71
N ARG A 48 3.98 -6.85 -7.99
CA ARG A 48 2.72 -7.32 -8.58
C ARG A 48 2.22 -6.38 -9.68
N GLY A 49 2.28 -5.07 -9.45
CA GLY A 49 1.87 -4.08 -10.45
C GLY A 49 2.75 -4.11 -11.71
N VAL A 50 4.07 -4.26 -11.55
CA VAL A 50 4.99 -4.37 -12.70
C VAL A 50 4.74 -5.67 -13.47
N GLN A 51 4.50 -6.78 -12.78
CA GLN A 51 4.14 -8.06 -13.41
C GLN A 51 2.83 -7.96 -14.19
N GLU A 52 1.78 -7.40 -13.60
CA GLU A 52 0.48 -7.18 -14.27
C GLU A 52 0.65 -6.31 -15.52
N ARG A 53 1.42 -5.21 -15.42
CA ARG A 53 1.72 -4.36 -16.57
C ARG A 53 2.47 -5.12 -17.67
N GLY A 54 3.39 -6.01 -17.30
CA GLY A 54 4.10 -6.88 -18.24
C GLY A 54 3.18 -7.85 -18.96
N GLU A 55 2.26 -8.50 -18.24
CA GLU A 55 1.25 -9.38 -18.81
C GLU A 55 0.31 -8.64 -19.77
N LEU A 56 -0.14 -7.44 -19.39
CA LEU A 56 -0.98 -6.60 -20.24
C LEU A 56 -0.24 -6.13 -21.50
N THR A 57 1.03 -5.74 -21.37
CA THR A 57 1.88 -5.38 -22.51
C THR A 57 2.06 -6.57 -23.46
N ALA A 58 2.33 -7.76 -22.93
CA ALA A 58 2.50 -8.97 -23.73
C ALA A 58 1.23 -9.36 -24.51
N ARG A 59 0.05 -9.02 -23.98
CA ARG A 59 -1.25 -9.23 -24.63
C ARG A 59 -1.69 -8.07 -25.52
N GLN A 60 -0.82 -7.07 -25.75
CA GLN A 60 -1.13 -5.87 -26.53
C GLN A 60 -2.38 -5.14 -26.01
N ALA A 61 -2.55 -5.09 -24.69
CA ALA A 61 -3.67 -4.41 -24.05
C ALA A 61 -3.75 -2.93 -24.48
N ALA A 62 -4.96 -2.40 -24.56
CA ALA A 62 -5.17 -1.00 -24.91
C ALA A 62 -4.55 -0.06 -23.86
N SER A 63 -4.21 1.16 -24.28
CA SER A 63 -3.60 2.17 -23.41
C SER A 63 -4.41 2.42 -22.13
N ASP A 64 -5.74 2.44 -22.22
CA ASP A 64 -6.61 2.61 -21.05
C ASP A 64 -6.53 1.44 -20.05
N GLN A 65 -6.29 0.22 -20.52
CA GLN A 65 -6.11 -0.95 -19.64
C GLN A 65 -4.77 -0.87 -18.90
N LEU A 66 -3.70 -0.43 -19.58
CA LEU A 66 -2.39 -0.19 -18.97
C LEU A 66 -2.49 0.92 -17.91
N ARG A 67 -3.16 2.03 -18.23
CA ARG A 67 -3.37 3.13 -17.28
C ARG A 67 -4.18 2.70 -16.06
N ALA A 68 -5.28 1.96 -16.27
CA ALA A 68 -6.07 1.44 -15.15
C ALA A 68 -5.27 0.45 -14.27
N SER A 69 -4.38 -0.33 -14.87
CA SER A 69 -3.45 -1.20 -14.13
C SER A 69 -2.45 -0.39 -13.29
N ASP A 70 -1.87 0.68 -13.85
CA ASP A 70 -0.95 1.54 -13.13
C ASP A 70 -1.63 2.23 -11.93
N GLU A 71 -2.87 2.69 -12.12
CA GLU A 71 -3.70 3.29 -11.07
C GLU A 71 -3.99 2.28 -9.94
N ARG A 72 -4.34 1.03 -10.29
CA ARG A 72 -4.52 -0.05 -9.30
C ARG A 72 -3.24 -0.35 -8.53
N ALA A 73 -2.10 -0.46 -9.23
CA ALA A 73 -0.81 -0.71 -8.63
C ALA A 73 -0.43 0.40 -7.64
N ARG A 74 -0.63 1.66 -8.02
CA ARG A 74 -0.40 2.82 -7.16
C ARG A 74 -1.30 2.76 -5.91
N SER A 75 -2.60 2.51 -6.09
CA SER A 75 -3.53 2.38 -4.96
C SER A 75 -3.15 1.24 -4.02
N ALA A 76 -2.60 0.14 -4.54
CA ALA A 76 -2.15 -0.99 -3.72
C ALA A 76 -0.88 -0.65 -2.90
N VAL A 77 0.04 0.13 -3.46
CA VAL A 77 1.21 0.65 -2.74
C VAL A 77 0.77 1.61 -1.63
N ASP A 78 -0.14 2.53 -1.94
CA ASP A 78 -0.68 3.48 -0.95
C ASP A 78 -1.42 2.73 0.16
N ALA A 79 -2.19 1.69 -0.17
CA ALA A 79 -2.85 0.82 0.81
C ALA A 79 -1.84 0.04 1.68
N ALA A 80 -0.71 -0.39 1.13
CA ALA A 80 0.33 -1.07 1.91
C ALA A 80 0.94 -0.14 2.97
N PHE A 81 1.17 1.13 2.63
CA PHE A 81 1.59 2.14 3.59
C PHE A 81 0.49 2.47 4.60
N ALA A 82 -0.76 2.66 4.14
CA ALA A 82 -1.89 2.94 5.00
C ALA A 82 -2.14 1.82 6.03
N GLY A 83 -1.96 0.55 5.64
CA GLY A 83 -2.02 -0.60 6.55
C GLY A 83 -0.97 -0.58 7.65
N CYS A 84 0.11 0.17 7.46
CA CYS A 84 1.10 0.46 8.50
C CYS A 84 0.75 1.66 9.39
N GLY A 85 -0.28 2.43 9.06
CA GLY A 85 -0.62 3.68 9.74
C GLY A 85 0.15 4.90 9.24
N HIS A 86 0.84 4.80 8.10
CA HIS A 86 1.69 5.87 7.58
C HIS A 86 1.47 6.12 6.09
N THR A 87 1.89 7.28 5.60
CA THR A 87 1.97 7.54 4.16
C THR A 87 3.39 7.23 3.66
N ALA A 88 3.54 7.02 2.35
CA ALA A 88 4.86 6.87 1.73
C ALA A 88 5.79 8.05 2.07
N SER A 89 5.25 9.28 2.04
CA SER A 89 6.00 10.50 2.39
C SER A 89 6.45 10.51 3.85
N ALA A 90 5.58 10.11 4.79
CA ALA A 90 5.92 10.05 6.21
C ALA A 90 7.05 9.04 6.49
N LEU A 91 6.98 7.85 5.89
CA LEU A 91 8.04 6.85 6.01
C LEU A 91 9.33 7.26 5.29
N GLY A 92 9.24 7.98 4.17
CA GLY A 92 10.41 8.56 3.50
C GLY A 92 11.12 9.58 4.39
N ALA A 93 10.36 10.45 5.06
CA ALA A 93 10.91 11.41 6.02
C ALA A 93 11.51 10.71 7.26
N TYR A 94 10.89 9.64 7.74
CA TYR A 94 11.46 8.80 8.80
C TYR A 94 12.79 8.16 8.35
N ALA A 95 12.83 7.53 7.17
CA ALA A 95 14.03 6.89 6.65
C ALA A 95 15.22 7.86 6.54
N HIS A 96 14.96 9.10 6.12
CA HIS A 96 16.00 10.12 6.03
C HIS A 96 16.57 10.49 7.41
N ARG A 97 15.73 10.61 8.44
CA ARG A 97 16.17 10.95 9.81
C ARG A 97 16.80 9.78 10.55
N HIS A 98 16.39 8.55 10.26
CA HIS A 98 16.73 7.34 11.01
C HIS A 98 17.56 6.33 10.18
N ALA A 99 18.27 6.79 9.15
CA ALA A 99 18.99 5.92 8.22
C ALA A 99 19.98 4.96 8.93
N ALA A 100 20.74 5.47 9.90
CA ALA A 100 21.71 4.67 10.65
C ALA A 100 21.03 3.59 11.54
N GLU A 101 19.89 3.93 12.15
CA GLU A 101 19.10 3.01 12.97
C GLU A 101 18.51 1.88 12.12
N ILE A 102 17.94 2.22 10.97
CA ILE A 102 17.42 1.25 10.00
C ILE A 102 18.53 0.32 9.50
N GLU A 103 19.69 0.88 9.17
CA GLU A 103 20.83 0.10 8.69
C GLU A 103 21.35 -0.86 9.78
N ALA A 104 21.53 -0.37 11.01
CA ALA A 104 21.93 -1.19 12.14
C ALA A 104 20.92 -2.33 12.41
N TRP A 105 19.62 -2.01 12.34
CA TRP A 105 18.57 -3.01 12.46
C TRP A 105 18.66 -4.06 11.35
N LEU A 106 18.83 -3.65 10.08
CA LEU A 106 18.97 -4.56 8.93
C LEU A 106 20.27 -5.38 8.94
N GLN A 107 21.31 -4.95 9.66
CA GLN A 107 22.52 -5.76 9.87
C GLN A 107 22.28 -6.87 10.89
N ALA A 108 21.50 -6.58 11.94
CA ALA A 108 21.07 -7.58 12.92
C ALA A 108 19.99 -8.55 12.38
N HIS A 109 19.35 -8.20 11.26
CA HIS A 109 18.21 -8.90 10.67
C HIS A 109 18.47 -9.18 9.16
N PRO A 110 19.43 -10.07 8.84
CA PRO A 110 19.90 -10.28 7.48
C PRO A 110 18.83 -10.84 6.53
N GLU A 111 17.85 -11.58 7.05
CA GLU A 111 16.76 -12.16 6.25
C GLU A 111 15.83 -11.07 5.68
N GLN A 112 15.58 -9.98 6.42
CA GLN A 112 14.77 -8.86 5.95
C GLN A 112 15.57 -7.98 4.98
N ARG A 113 16.89 -7.84 5.19
CA ARG A 113 17.78 -7.24 4.18
C ARG A 113 17.72 -8.01 2.87
N GLN A 114 17.91 -9.32 2.93
CA GLN A 114 17.82 -10.19 1.75
C GLN A 114 16.45 -10.11 1.08
N ALA A 115 15.35 -10.03 1.86
CA ALA A 115 14.01 -9.86 1.31
C ALA A 115 13.85 -8.52 0.55
N LEU A 116 14.34 -7.41 1.11
CA LEU A 116 14.30 -6.10 0.46
C LEU A 116 15.15 -6.08 -0.83
N ASP A 117 16.37 -6.63 -0.77
CA ASP A 117 17.28 -6.70 -1.91
C ASP A 117 16.73 -7.61 -3.01
N GLY A 118 16.17 -8.77 -2.63
CA GLY A 118 15.53 -9.69 -3.56
C GLY A 118 14.31 -9.09 -4.25
N LEU A 119 13.47 -8.34 -3.51
CA LEU A 119 12.35 -7.62 -4.10
C LEU A 119 12.81 -6.52 -5.05
N ARG A 120 13.85 -5.77 -4.68
CA ARG A 120 14.45 -4.75 -5.54
C ARG A 120 14.95 -5.35 -6.85
N ALA A 121 15.75 -6.41 -6.78
CA ALA A 121 16.28 -7.09 -7.96
C ALA A 121 15.16 -7.62 -8.86
N GLN A 122 14.09 -8.18 -8.29
CA GLN A 122 12.92 -8.64 -9.06
C GLN A 122 12.18 -7.50 -9.74
N ILE A 123 11.95 -6.38 -9.05
CA ILE A 123 11.31 -5.19 -9.63
C ILE A 123 12.14 -4.64 -10.77
N GLU A 124 13.46 -4.47 -10.58
CA GLU A 124 14.37 -3.97 -11.62
C GLU A 124 14.40 -4.91 -12.84
N THR A 125 14.45 -6.23 -12.61
CA THR A 125 14.42 -7.24 -13.67
C THR A 125 13.11 -7.22 -14.46
N GLN A 126 11.97 -7.11 -13.78
CA GLN A 126 10.67 -7.08 -14.45
C GLN A 126 10.45 -5.74 -15.17
N ALA A 127 10.81 -4.62 -14.54
CA ALA A 127 10.65 -3.29 -15.12
C ALA A 127 11.48 -3.09 -16.40
N SER A 128 12.64 -3.73 -16.51
CA SER A 128 13.46 -3.68 -17.73
C SER A 128 12.85 -4.47 -18.89
N GLN A 129 12.05 -5.51 -18.61
CA GLN A 129 11.33 -6.29 -19.62
C GLN A 129 10.06 -5.59 -20.12
N VAL A 130 9.43 -4.77 -19.28
CA VAL A 130 8.20 -4.02 -19.62
C VAL A 130 8.48 -2.71 -20.33
N ARG A 131 9.68 -2.13 -20.14
CA ARG A 131 10.08 -0.93 -20.87
C ARG A 131 10.26 -1.34 -22.35
N PRO A 132 9.51 -0.76 -23.30
CA PRO A 132 9.75 -1.06 -24.71
C PRO A 132 11.22 -0.74 -24.99
N ALA A 133 11.91 -1.63 -25.71
CA ALA A 133 13.17 -1.29 -26.32
C ALA A 133 12.91 0.04 -27.06
N THR A 134 13.51 1.13 -26.58
CA THR A 134 13.53 2.36 -27.34
C THR A 134 14.11 1.97 -28.68
N SER A 135 13.26 1.89 -29.72
CA SER A 135 13.73 1.90 -31.08
C SER A 135 14.70 3.07 -31.13
N THR A 136 15.98 2.73 -31.30
CA THR A 136 16.97 3.64 -31.85
C THR A 136 16.36 4.15 -33.14
N VAL A 137 15.69 5.29 -33.06
CA VAL A 137 15.37 6.13 -34.20
C VAL A 137 16.72 6.63 -34.68
N ASN A 138 17.13 6.07 -35.83
CA ASN A 138 18.28 6.38 -36.69
C ASN A 138 19.29 7.45 -36.23
#